data_AF-A0A1M3NDP4-F1
#
_entry.id   AF-A0A1M3NDP4-F1
#
_cell.length_a   1.000
_cell.length_b   1.000
_cell.length_c   1.000
_cell.angle_alpha   90.00
_cell.angle_beta   90.00
_cell.angle_gamma   90.00
#
_symmetry.space_group_name_H-M   'P 1'
#
loop_
_entity.id
_entity.type
_entity.pdbx_description
1 polymer ?
#
loop_
_entity_poly.entity_id
_entity_poly.type
_entity_poly.pdbx_seq_one_letter_code
_entity_poly.pdbx_strand_id
1 'polypeptide(L)'
;MYLDALASCAELTTEHAEEAARSASALRTLLGWATSVARPGGGAPKVLMAVARLAHADWLEGTPYVEIRGDETATTLSIFSDHGMGIRERVVPLARFHVPVDEFARAVRLAPQLIAPFQSAQRGEALLLSLPEMEEAGAKSGRESITIDERSLHEQERKTAPPPPTTDAPPVTDAPPPLRDQSGVHTHPTVRRMVAVRPEALRSRNDDND
;
A
#
# COMPACT_ATOMS: atom_id res chain seq x y z
N MET A 1 25.55 -6.66 15.42
CA MET A 1 24.07 -6.62 15.24
C MET A 1 23.49 -7.86 15.93
N TYR A 2 22.32 -7.78 16.57
CA TYR A 2 21.74 -8.90 17.34
C TYR A 2 21.34 -10.12 16.48
N LEU A 3 21.46 -10.02 15.15
CA LEU A 3 21.12 -11.06 14.17
C LEU A 3 22.36 -11.71 13.54
N ASP A 4 23.56 -11.19 13.76
CA ASP A 4 24.78 -11.61 13.02
C ASP A 4 25.19 -13.06 13.32
N ALA A 5 24.74 -13.61 14.45
CA ALA A 5 25.03 -14.99 14.84
C ALA A 5 24.04 -16.02 14.27
N LEU A 6 22.97 -15.58 13.62
CA LEU A 6 21.90 -16.47 13.14
C LEU A 6 22.17 -16.93 11.71
N ALA A 7 22.16 -18.24 11.49
CA ALA A 7 22.38 -18.81 10.16
C ALA A 7 21.10 -18.88 9.30
N SER A 8 19.92 -18.85 9.93
CA SER A 8 18.63 -18.95 9.23
C SER A 8 17.48 -18.30 10.00
N CYS A 9 16.37 -18.02 9.31
CA CYS A 9 15.15 -17.53 9.96
C CYS A 9 14.58 -18.53 10.99
N ALA A 10 14.89 -19.82 10.86
CA ALA A 10 14.48 -20.85 11.81
C ALA A 10 15.09 -20.65 13.21
N GLU A 11 16.19 -19.91 13.35
CA GLU A 11 16.85 -19.60 14.63
C GLU A 11 16.29 -18.35 15.30
N LEU A 12 15.34 -17.65 14.66
CA LEU A 12 14.63 -16.54 15.31
C LEU A 12 13.95 -17.02 16.60
N THR A 13 14.09 -16.18 17.62
CA THR A 13 13.56 -16.38 18.97
C THR A 13 12.65 -15.20 19.33
N THR A 14 11.99 -15.30 20.48
CA THR A 14 11.13 -14.25 21.00
C THR A 14 11.91 -12.97 21.33
N GLU A 15 13.13 -13.09 21.84
CA GLU A 15 14.00 -11.95 22.18
C GLU A 15 14.36 -11.15 20.92
N HIS A 16 14.69 -11.83 19.81
CA HIS A 16 14.96 -11.17 18.52
C HIS A 16 13.71 -10.44 17.98
N ALA A 17 12.53 -11.04 18.16
CA ALA A 17 11.26 -10.46 17.76
C ALA A 17 10.91 -9.21 18.59
N GLU A 18 11.13 -9.27 19.90
CA GLU A 18 10.92 -8.15 20.82
C GLU A 18 11.87 -7.00 20.51
N GLU A 19 13.15 -7.27 20.30
CA GLU A 19 14.12 -6.25 19.89
C GLU A 19 13.71 -5.57 18.57
N ALA A 20 13.32 -6.36 17.57
CA ALA A 20 12.89 -5.84 16.28
C ALA A 20 11.66 -4.93 16.39
N ALA A 21 10.74 -5.24 17.30
CA ALA A 21 9.52 -4.46 17.50
C ALA A 21 9.71 -3.17 18.31
N ARG A 22 10.90 -2.91 18.89
CA ARG A 22 11.15 -1.68 19.67
C ARG A 22 11.20 -0.40 18.83
N SER A 23 11.43 -0.51 17.53
CA SER A 23 11.45 0.66 16.63
C SER A 23 11.25 0.26 15.17
N ALA A 24 10.84 1.22 14.34
CA ALA A 24 10.80 1.04 12.89
C ALA A 24 12.17 0.64 12.30
N SER A 25 13.27 1.17 12.85
CA SER A 25 14.63 0.87 12.37
C SER A 25 15.05 -0.57 12.68
N ALA A 26 14.74 -1.06 13.89
CA ALA A 26 15.04 -2.43 14.28
C ALA A 26 14.20 -3.43 13.45
N LEU A 27 12.91 -3.14 13.23
CA LEU A 27 12.06 -3.97 12.38
C LEU A 27 12.57 -4.03 10.94
N ARG A 28 12.99 -2.89 10.36
CA ARG A 28 13.61 -2.85 9.02
C ARG A 28 14.89 -3.69 8.96
N THR A 29 15.69 -3.65 10.02
CA THR A 29 16.92 -4.45 10.12
C THR A 29 16.59 -5.94 10.10
N LEU A 30 15.63 -6.38 10.90
CA LEU A 30 15.20 -7.79 10.93
C LEU A 30 14.63 -8.24 9.59
N LEU A 31 13.74 -7.45 8.97
CA LEU A 31 13.15 -7.82 7.68
C LEU A 31 14.19 -7.80 6.55
N GLY A 32 15.11 -6.84 6.54
CA GLY A 32 16.21 -6.79 5.58
C GLY A 32 17.13 -8.01 5.70
N TRP A 33 17.52 -8.36 6.93
CA TRP A 33 18.29 -9.59 7.17
C TRP A 33 17.50 -10.83 6.74
N ALA A 34 16.26 -10.98 7.19
CA ALA A 34 15.44 -12.17 6.93
C ALA A 34 15.19 -12.37 5.44
N THR A 35 14.94 -11.31 4.68
CA THR A 35 14.76 -11.42 3.21
C THR A 35 16.04 -11.84 2.49
N SER A 36 17.22 -11.52 3.02
CA SER A 36 18.50 -11.94 2.44
C SER A 36 18.82 -13.42 2.70
N VAL A 37 18.46 -13.94 3.89
CA VAL A 37 18.78 -15.32 4.29
C VAL A 37 17.64 -16.32 4.06
N ALA A 38 16.40 -15.86 3.87
CA ALA A 38 15.25 -16.74 3.72
C ALA A 38 15.41 -17.69 2.54
N ARG A 39 15.14 -18.97 2.80
CA ARG A 39 15.06 -20.06 1.83
C ARG A 39 13.82 -20.91 2.13
N PRO A 40 13.24 -21.60 1.14
CA PRO A 40 12.10 -22.48 1.38
C PRO A 40 12.40 -23.51 2.48
N GLY A 41 11.47 -23.68 3.41
CA GLY A 41 11.66 -24.54 4.60
C GLY A 41 12.66 -23.99 5.63
N GLY A 42 13.31 -22.86 5.39
CA GLY A 42 14.30 -22.22 6.26
C GLY A 42 13.70 -21.37 7.39
N GLY A 43 12.40 -21.53 7.67
CA GLY A 43 11.72 -20.86 8.79
C GLY A 43 11.36 -19.40 8.56
N ALA A 44 11.28 -18.94 7.30
CA ALA A 44 10.94 -17.55 6.97
C ALA A 44 9.68 -17.02 7.70
N PRO A 45 8.59 -17.79 7.89
CA PRO A 45 7.42 -17.32 8.64
C PRO A 45 7.68 -16.90 10.08
N LYS A 46 8.81 -17.28 10.72
CA LYS A 46 9.14 -16.84 12.08
C LYS A 46 9.29 -15.32 12.23
N VAL A 47 9.52 -14.58 11.14
CA VAL A 47 9.50 -13.10 11.17
C VAL A 47 8.15 -12.55 11.66
N LEU A 48 7.07 -13.33 11.54
CA LEU A 48 5.75 -12.95 12.04
C LEU A 48 5.71 -12.79 13.56
N MET A 49 6.66 -13.37 14.32
CA MET A 49 6.78 -13.11 15.76
C MET A 49 7.07 -11.63 16.03
N ALA A 50 7.96 -11.00 15.24
CA ALA A 50 8.26 -9.58 15.36
C ALA A 50 7.04 -8.74 14.98
N VAL A 51 6.31 -9.17 13.95
CA VAL A 51 5.04 -8.54 13.52
C VAL A 51 4.00 -8.60 14.64
N ALA A 52 3.87 -9.75 15.31
CA ALA A 52 2.94 -9.94 16.41
C ALA A 52 3.19 -8.95 17.57
N ARG A 53 4.46 -8.63 17.84
CA ARG A 53 4.85 -7.65 18.86
C ARG A 53 4.47 -6.20 18.51
N LEU A 54 4.18 -5.90 17.24
CA LEU A 54 3.72 -4.56 16.83
C LEU A 54 2.36 -4.19 17.43
N ALA A 55 1.57 -5.16 17.88
CA ALA A 55 0.32 -4.91 18.61
C ALA A 55 0.51 -4.06 19.88
N HIS A 56 1.73 -3.98 20.40
CA HIS A 56 2.10 -3.25 21.62
C HIS A 56 3.26 -2.27 21.37
N ALA A 57 3.52 -1.90 20.11
CA ALA A 57 4.60 -0.97 19.80
C ALA A 57 4.16 0.48 20.03
N ASP A 58 4.73 1.13 21.05
CA ASP A 58 4.43 2.52 21.41
C ASP A 58 4.83 3.56 20.35
N TRP A 59 5.68 3.18 19.40
CA TRP A 59 6.13 4.05 18.32
C TRP A 59 5.21 4.03 17.10
N LEU A 60 4.21 3.14 17.06
CA LEU A 60 3.23 3.09 15.99
C LEU A 60 2.06 4.02 16.32
N GLU A 61 1.85 5.02 15.46
CA GLU A 61 0.64 5.81 15.47
C GLU A 61 -0.42 5.09 14.65
N GLY A 62 -1.49 4.60 15.28
CA GLY A 62 -2.56 3.84 14.65
C GLY A 62 -2.49 2.33 14.93
N THR A 63 -3.39 1.57 14.32
CA THR A 63 -3.52 0.13 14.57
C THR A 63 -2.73 -0.67 13.53
N PRO A 64 -1.82 -1.58 13.94
CA PRO A 64 -1.04 -2.34 12.97
C PRO A 64 -1.94 -3.25 12.14
N TYR A 65 -1.67 -3.28 10.84
CA TYR A 65 -2.36 -4.10 9.86
C TYR A 65 -1.36 -4.68 8.88
N VAL A 66 -1.45 -5.96 8.59
CA VAL A 66 -0.44 -6.69 7.84
C VAL A 66 -1.09 -7.38 6.66
N GLU A 67 -0.43 -7.31 5.52
CA GLU A 67 -0.85 -7.97 4.30
C GLU A 67 0.27 -8.86 3.77
N ILE A 68 -0.04 -10.14 3.64
CA ILE A 68 0.83 -11.17 3.09
C ILE A 68 0.24 -11.60 1.75
N ARG A 69 0.99 -11.42 0.67
CA ARG A 69 0.62 -11.84 -0.69
C ARG A 69 1.77 -12.59 -1.31
N GLY A 70 1.48 -13.45 -2.27
CA GLY A 70 2.54 -14.11 -3.02
C GLY A 70 2.01 -15.23 -3.88
N ASP A 71 2.95 -16.02 -4.37
CA ASP A 71 2.71 -17.16 -5.25
C ASP A 71 3.55 -18.36 -4.77
N GLU A 72 3.71 -19.36 -5.64
CA GLU A 72 4.47 -20.58 -5.39
C GLU A 72 6.00 -20.34 -5.26
N THR A 73 6.49 -19.14 -5.55
CA THR A 73 7.92 -18.83 -5.60
C THR A 73 8.34 -17.70 -4.65
N ALA A 74 7.45 -16.76 -4.37
CA ALA A 74 7.77 -15.58 -3.59
C ALA A 74 6.61 -15.13 -2.71
N THR A 75 6.98 -14.55 -1.56
CA THR A 75 6.07 -13.92 -0.62
C THR A 75 6.45 -12.46 -0.45
N THR A 76 5.44 -11.60 -0.35
CA THR A 76 5.57 -10.19 -0.01
C THR A 76 4.84 -9.93 1.30
N LEU A 77 5.48 -9.17 2.18
CA LEU A 77 4.96 -8.77 3.48
C LEU A 77 4.90 -7.24 3.51
N SER A 78 3.68 -6.71 3.57
CA SER A 78 3.42 -5.28 3.79
C SER A 78 2.91 -5.06 5.20
N ILE A 79 3.50 -4.11 5.92
CA ILE A 79 3.09 -3.72 7.26
C ILE A 79 2.62 -2.28 7.20
N PHE A 80 1.39 -2.06 7.65
CA PHE A 80 0.71 -0.79 7.66
C PHE A 80 0.31 -0.38 9.08
N SER A 81 0.14 0.91 9.28
CA SER A 81 -0.64 1.46 10.37
C SER A 81 -1.96 1.97 9.81
N ASP A 82 -3.06 1.48 10.35
CA ASP A 82 -4.42 1.90 10.01
C ASP A 82 -4.87 2.99 10.97
N HIS A 83 -5.20 4.15 10.42
CA HIS A 83 -5.63 5.33 11.17
C HIS A 83 -7.16 5.46 11.19
N GLY A 84 -7.89 4.44 10.74
CA GLY A 84 -9.34 4.46 10.53
C GLY A 84 -9.74 5.04 9.17
N MET A 85 -11.04 4.98 8.86
CA MET A 85 -11.63 5.55 7.62
C MET A 85 -11.00 5.04 6.32
N GLY A 86 -10.35 3.87 6.34
CA GLY A 86 -9.62 3.32 5.20
C GLY A 86 -8.27 3.98 4.93
N ILE A 87 -7.80 4.85 5.82
CA ILE A 87 -6.48 5.49 5.72
C ILE A 87 -5.44 4.54 6.30
N ARG A 88 -4.52 4.11 5.44
CA ARG A 88 -3.41 3.22 5.81
C ARG A 88 -2.08 3.80 5.38
N GLU A 89 -1.15 3.84 6.31
CA GLU A 89 0.22 4.27 6.09
C GLU A 89 1.16 3.07 6.12
N ARG A 90 2.10 2.98 5.19
CA ARG A 90 3.11 1.92 5.19
C ARG A 90 4.21 2.24 6.21
N VAL A 91 4.42 1.34 7.17
CA VAL A 91 5.33 1.53 8.30
C VAL A 91 6.80 1.31 7.92
N VAL A 92 7.05 0.25 7.14
CA VAL A 92 8.37 -0.16 6.68
C VAL A 92 8.33 -0.51 5.19
N PRO A 93 9.47 -0.47 4.47
CA PRO A 93 9.54 -0.92 3.09
C PRO A 93 8.98 -2.33 2.90
N LEU A 94 8.45 -2.61 1.71
CA LEU A 94 7.95 -3.93 1.35
C LEU A 94 9.05 -4.99 1.51
N ALA A 95 8.81 -6.01 2.32
CA ALA A 95 9.71 -7.15 2.45
C ALA A 95 9.32 -8.24 1.44
N ARG A 96 10.28 -8.69 0.63
CA ARG A 96 10.09 -9.76 -0.36
C ARG A 96 10.96 -10.96 -0.01
N PHE A 97 10.32 -12.10 0.22
CA PHE A 97 10.96 -13.37 0.54
C PHE A 97 10.90 -14.30 -0.67
N HIS A 98 12.02 -14.96 -1.00
CA HIS A 98 12.07 -16.01 -2.02
C HIS A 98 11.61 -17.36 -1.45
N VAL A 99 10.39 -17.37 -0.91
CA VAL A 99 9.71 -18.57 -0.40
C VAL A 99 8.23 -18.53 -0.81
N PRO A 100 7.59 -19.69 -1.03
CA PRO A 100 6.18 -19.76 -1.40
C PRO A 100 5.28 -19.15 -0.31
N VAL A 101 4.20 -18.46 -0.72
CA VAL A 101 3.23 -17.87 0.23
C VAL A 101 2.55 -18.91 1.12
N ASP A 102 2.43 -20.14 0.60
CA ASP A 102 1.90 -21.29 1.32
C ASP A 102 2.68 -21.63 2.60
N GLU A 103 3.97 -21.29 2.69
CA GLU A 103 4.73 -21.48 3.92
C GLU A 103 4.22 -20.57 5.05
N PHE A 104 3.91 -19.31 4.74
CA PHE A 104 3.35 -18.36 5.69
C PHE A 104 1.93 -18.75 6.09
N ALA A 105 1.07 -19.05 5.11
CA ALA A 105 -0.30 -19.46 5.37
C ALA A 105 -0.37 -20.74 6.22
N ARG A 106 0.50 -21.72 5.94
CA ARG A 106 0.61 -22.96 6.71
C ARG A 106 1.13 -22.69 8.13
N ALA A 107 2.15 -21.86 8.29
CA ALA A 107 2.69 -21.52 9.60
C ALA A 107 1.65 -20.84 10.49
N VAL A 108 0.89 -19.88 9.94
CA VAL A 108 -0.20 -19.20 10.66
C VAL A 108 -1.28 -20.19 11.08
N ARG A 109 -1.68 -21.12 10.19
CA ARG A 109 -2.68 -22.14 10.49
C ARG A 109 -2.21 -23.16 11.55
N LEU A 110 -0.96 -23.60 11.46
CA LEU A 110 -0.40 -24.63 12.34
C LEU A 110 0.07 -24.08 13.69
N ALA A 111 0.46 -22.80 13.74
CA ALA A 111 0.93 -22.13 14.94
C ALA A 111 0.31 -20.72 15.08
N PRO A 112 -0.99 -20.61 15.42
CA PRO A 112 -1.66 -19.31 15.59
C PRO A 112 -1.00 -18.41 16.64
N GLN A 113 -0.34 -18.98 17.64
CA GLN A 113 0.45 -18.25 18.64
C GLN A 113 1.62 -17.46 18.05
N LEU A 114 2.05 -17.79 16.82
CA LEU A 114 3.09 -17.07 16.09
C LEU A 114 2.66 -15.64 15.75
N ILE A 115 1.36 -15.42 15.57
CA ILE A 115 0.78 -14.12 15.18
C ILE A 115 -0.04 -13.46 16.29
N ALA A 116 -0.29 -14.14 17.40
CA ALA A 116 -1.11 -13.57 18.48
C ALA A 116 -0.51 -12.24 19.00
N PRO A 117 -1.31 -11.17 19.16
CA PRO A 117 -2.78 -11.16 19.24
C PRO A 117 -3.53 -10.96 17.90
N PHE A 118 -2.84 -10.94 16.77
CA PHE A 118 -3.49 -10.78 15.46
C PHE A 118 -4.36 -12.01 15.12
N GLN A 119 -5.42 -11.74 14.38
CA GLN A 119 -6.24 -12.74 13.71
C GLN A 119 -5.91 -12.75 12.23
N SER A 120 -5.98 -13.93 11.62
CA SER A 120 -5.76 -14.09 10.19
C SER A 120 -7.06 -14.19 9.42
N ALA A 121 -7.18 -13.47 8.31
CA ALA A 121 -8.31 -13.57 7.38
C ALA A 121 -7.81 -13.69 5.93
N GLN A 122 -8.40 -14.60 5.16
CA GLN A 122 -8.15 -14.69 3.72
C GLN A 122 -9.09 -13.72 2.98
N ARG A 123 -8.54 -12.80 2.17
CA ARG A 123 -9.30 -11.90 1.29
C ARG A 123 -8.70 -11.93 -0.11
N GLY A 124 -9.40 -12.59 -1.03
CA GLY A 124 -8.84 -12.88 -2.36
C GLY A 124 -7.55 -13.68 -2.24
N GLU A 125 -6.48 -13.20 -2.85
CA GLU A 125 -5.14 -13.82 -2.83
C GLU A 125 -4.28 -13.37 -1.63
N ALA A 126 -4.80 -12.50 -0.77
CA ALA A 126 -4.06 -11.98 0.38
C ALA A 126 -4.46 -12.67 1.68
N LEU A 127 -3.46 -13.04 2.47
CA LEU A 127 -3.58 -13.36 3.88
C LEU A 127 -3.38 -12.07 4.69
N LEU A 128 -4.42 -11.64 5.37
CA LEU A 128 -4.42 -10.42 6.18
C LEU A 128 -4.26 -10.77 7.66
N LEU A 129 -3.46 -9.99 8.37
CA LEU A 129 -3.38 -10.04 9.82
C LEU A 129 -3.86 -8.70 10.39
N SER A 130 -4.90 -8.74 11.23
CA SER A 130 -5.50 -7.57 11.88
C SER A 130 -5.76 -7.87 13.36
N LEU A 131 -5.82 -6.83 14.19
CA LEU A 131 -6.30 -6.99 15.56
C LEU A 131 -7.82 -7.23 15.57
N PRO A 132 -8.37 -8.00 16.53
CA PRO A 132 -9.79 -8.34 16.59
C PRO A 132 -10.72 -7.11 16.53
N GLU A 133 -10.31 -6.01 17.16
CA GLU A 133 -11.04 -4.74 17.24
C GLU A 133 -11.29 -4.11 15.84
N MET A 134 -10.38 -4.34 14.89
CA MET A 134 -10.50 -3.82 13.53
C MET A 134 -11.56 -4.55 12.71
N GLU A 135 -11.66 -5.87 12.86
CA GLU A 135 -12.68 -6.67 12.17
C GLU A 135 -14.08 -6.30 12.67
N GLU A 136 -14.24 -6.05 13.98
CA GLU A 136 -15.51 -5.58 14.53
C GLU A 136 -15.92 -4.20 14.02
N ALA A 137 -14.97 -3.27 13.89
CA ALA A 137 -15.22 -1.94 13.33
C ALA A 137 -15.63 -2.01 11.85
N GLY A 138 -14.95 -2.84 11.07
CA GLY A 138 -15.30 -3.07 9.65
C GLY A 138 -16.66 -3.74 9.46
N ALA A 139 -17.00 -4.74 10.30
CA ALA A 139 -18.30 -5.42 10.26
C ALA A 139 -19.46 -4.49 10.65
N LYS A 140 -19.23 -3.53 11.56
CA LYS A 140 -20.20 -2.49 11.93
C LYS A 140 -20.36 -1.43 10.82
N SER A 141 -19.29 -1.09 10.11
CA SER A 141 -19.32 -0.10 9.02
C SER A 141 -19.89 -0.66 7.70
N GLY A 142 -19.82 -1.98 7.47
CA GLY A 142 -20.25 -2.63 6.22
C GLY A 142 -21.75 -2.92 6.05
N ARG A 143 -22.64 -2.36 6.89
CA ARG A 143 -24.09 -2.67 6.86
C ARG A 143 -25.02 -1.47 6.75
N GLU A 144 -24.51 -0.28 6.44
CA GLU A 144 -25.37 0.78 5.93
C GLU A 144 -25.30 0.74 4.40
N SER A 145 -26.06 -0.19 3.81
CA SER A 145 -26.52 -0.01 2.44
C SER A 145 -27.18 1.36 2.38
N ILE A 146 -26.51 2.33 1.76
CA ILE A 146 -27.12 3.60 1.39
C ILE A 146 -28.28 3.24 0.47
N THR A 147 -29.46 3.09 1.06
CA THR A 147 -30.70 2.92 0.32
C THR A 147 -31.04 4.34 -0.07
N ILE A 148 -30.61 4.74 -1.27
CA ILE A 148 -31.12 5.96 -1.88
C ILE A 148 -32.62 5.71 -2.04
N ASP A 149 -33.41 6.30 -1.16
CA ASP A 149 -34.87 6.28 -1.26
C ASP A 149 -35.22 6.88 -2.62
N GLU A 150 -35.92 6.15 -3.48
CA GLU A 150 -36.30 6.60 -4.83
C GLU A 150 -37.15 7.88 -4.80
N ARG A 151 -37.66 8.27 -3.63
CA ARG A 151 -38.31 9.57 -3.39
C ARG A 151 -37.35 10.76 -3.44
N SER A 152 -36.04 10.55 -3.31
CA SER A 152 -35.02 11.60 -3.52
C SER A 152 -34.74 11.90 -4.99
N LEU A 153 -35.24 11.08 -5.93
CA LEU A 153 -35.11 11.29 -7.38
C LEU A 153 -36.25 12.14 -7.98
N HIS A 154 -37.25 12.53 -7.19
CA HIS A 154 -38.29 13.43 -7.66
C HIS A 154 -37.85 14.88 -7.47
N GLU A 155 -37.28 15.40 -8.56
CA GLU A 155 -37.36 16.78 -9.04
C GLU A 155 -37.94 17.76 -8.01
N GLN A 156 -37.08 18.33 -7.16
CA GLN A 156 -37.42 19.58 -6.48
C GLN A 156 -37.65 20.61 -7.59
N GLU A 157 -38.91 20.99 -7.80
CA GLU A 157 -39.27 22.19 -8.56
C GLU A 157 -38.37 23.33 -8.07
N ARG A 158 -37.40 23.73 -8.90
CA ARG A 158 -36.63 24.94 -8.66
C ARG A 158 -37.61 26.10 -8.71
N LYS A 159 -38.09 26.54 -7.56
CA LYS A 159 -38.82 27.80 -7.41
C LYS A 159 -37.82 28.96 -7.43
N THR A 160 -37.05 29.08 -8.50
CA THR A 160 -36.34 30.32 -8.84
C THR A 160 -37.29 31.14 -9.71
N ALA A 161 -38.00 32.09 -9.09
CA ALA A 161 -38.66 33.14 -9.84
C ALA A 161 -37.61 33.91 -10.66
N PRO A 162 -37.87 34.26 -11.93
CA PRO A 162 -36.97 35.12 -12.69
C PRO A 162 -36.90 36.50 -12.03
N PRO A 163 -35.73 37.17 -12.02
CA PRO A 163 -35.62 38.54 -11.54
C PRO A 163 -36.51 39.48 -12.39
N PRO A 164 -37.11 40.52 -11.80
CA PRO A 164 -37.95 41.46 -12.55
C PRO A 164 -37.12 42.19 -13.62
N PRO A 165 -37.72 42.54 -14.78
CA PRO A 165 -37.02 43.30 -15.80
C PRO A 165 -36.67 44.69 -15.27
N THR A 166 -35.38 45.00 -15.22
CA THR A 166 -34.89 46.33 -14.89
C THR A 166 -35.07 47.23 -16.11
N THR A 167 -36.16 47.99 -16.13
CA THR A 167 -36.30 49.15 -17.00
C THR A 167 -35.37 50.24 -16.47
N ASP A 168 -34.18 50.35 -17.05
CA ASP A 168 -33.47 51.62 -17.33
C ASP A 168 -32.05 51.31 -17.80
N ALA A 169 -31.83 51.37 -19.11
CA ALA A 169 -30.50 51.43 -19.70
C ALA A 169 -30.37 52.77 -20.45
N PRO A 170 -29.47 53.68 -20.02
CA PRO A 170 -29.03 54.78 -20.87
C PRO A 170 -28.04 54.28 -21.95
N PRO A 171 -27.89 55.02 -23.07
CA PRO A 171 -27.37 54.51 -24.33
C PRO A 171 -25.86 54.27 -24.37
N VAL A 172 -25.47 53.35 -25.26
CA VAL A 172 -24.11 52.91 -25.58
C VAL A 172 -23.31 54.03 -26.28
N THR A 173 -22.18 54.42 -25.71
CA THR A 173 -21.04 55.15 -26.33
C THR A 173 -19.90 55.00 -25.30
N ASP A 174 -18.70 54.45 -25.53
CA ASP A 174 -17.74 54.57 -26.61
C ASP A 174 -16.73 53.39 -26.57
N ALA A 175 -15.90 53.29 -27.61
CA ALA A 175 -14.97 52.22 -27.99
C ALA A 175 -14.07 51.55 -26.90
N PRO A 176 -13.63 50.29 -27.14
CA PRO A 176 -12.58 49.65 -26.34
C PRO A 176 -11.19 50.27 -26.61
N PRO A 177 -10.34 50.45 -25.58
CA PRO A 177 -8.98 50.96 -25.76
C PRO A 177 -8.07 49.93 -26.45
N PRO A 178 -7.07 50.38 -27.24
CA PRO A 178 -6.22 49.50 -28.04
C PRO A 178 -5.25 48.69 -27.16
N LEU A 179 -5.10 47.41 -27.53
CA LEU A 179 -4.06 46.50 -27.04
C LEU A 179 -2.67 47.08 -27.36
N ARG A 180 -1.85 47.29 -26.33
CA ARG A 180 -0.43 47.57 -26.49
C ARG A 180 0.37 46.27 -26.54
N ASP A 181 1.08 46.12 -27.65
CA ASP A 181 2.25 45.27 -27.85
C ASP A 181 3.21 45.28 -26.67
N GLN A 182 3.55 44.09 -26.16
CA GLN A 182 4.89 43.81 -25.66
C GLN A 182 5.34 42.46 -26.22
N SER A 183 6.09 42.56 -27.30
CA SER A 183 6.98 41.56 -27.83
C SER A 183 8.08 41.24 -26.81
N GLY A 184 8.26 39.95 -26.54
CA GLY A 184 9.28 39.42 -25.64
C GLY A 184 9.61 37.99 -26.03
N VAL A 185 10.43 37.88 -27.07
CA VAL A 185 11.00 36.65 -27.64
C VAL A 185 11.66 35.79 -26.56
N HIS A 186 11.29 34.52 -26.44
CA HIS A 186 12.28 33.44 -26.31
C HIS A 186 11.79 32.15 -26.97
N THR A 187 12.72 31.62 -27.76
CA THR A 187 12.64 30.59 -28.78
C THR A 187 12.77 29.17 -28.22
N HIS A 188 11.81 28.34 -28.62
CA HIS A 188 11.90 26.94 -29.05
C HIS A 188 12.19 25.78 -28.05
N PRO A 189 11.65 24.58 -28.40
CA PRO A 189 11.38 23.48 -27.47
C PRO A 189 12.50 22.43 -27.48
N THR A 190 12.51 21.52 -26.49
CA THR A 190 13.24 20.25 -26.66
C THR A 190 12.43 19.09 -26.12
N VAL A 191 11.85 18.38 -27.09
CA VAL A 191 11.26 17.05 -26.99
C VAL A 191 12.32 16.07 -26.50
N ARG A 192 12.09 15.39 -25.38
CA ARG A 192 12.88 14.21 -25.01
C ARG A 192 12.50 13.06 -25.95
N ARG A 193 13.50 12.65 -26.73
CA ARG A 193 13.49 11.57 -27.71
C ARG A 193 12.99 10.27 -27.08
N MET A 194 11.85 9.76 -27.55
CA MET A 194 11.50 8.35 -27.42
C MET A 194 12.48 7.54 -28.25
N VAL A 195 13.26 6.67 -27.61
CA VAL A 195 14.01 5.64 -28.31
C VAL A 195 13.06 4.47 -28.51
N ALA A 196 12.60 4.30 -29.75
CA ALA A 196 11.94 3.08 -30.18
C ALA A 196 13.00 1.96 -30.18
N VAL A 197 12.89 1.03 -29.23
CA VAL A 197 13.65 -0.21 -29.25
C VAL A 197 13.06 -1.08 -30.35
N ARG A 198 13.81 -1.29 -31.44
CA ARG A 198 13.46 -2.28 -32.45
C ARG A 198 13.85 -3.69 -31.94
N PRO A 199 12.94 -4.67 -32.02
CA PRO A 199 13.17 -6.01 -31.48
C PRO A 199 13.84 -6.91 -32.53
N GLU A 200 15.13 -6.73 -32.81
CA GLU A 200 15.83 -7.60 -33.80
C GLU A 200 17.31 -7.92 -33.47
N ALA A 201 17.80 -7.64 -32.25
CA ALA A 201 19.21 -7.88 -31.88
C ALA A 201 19.46 -9.09 -30.93
N LEU A 202 18.51 -10.01 -30.79
CA LEU A 202 18.69 -11.24 -29.98
C LEU A 202 18.39 -12.51 -30.78
N ARG A 203 18.80 -12.54 -32.05
CA ARG A 203 18.93 -13.80 -32.79
C ARG A 203 20.33 -13.88 -33.40
N SER A 204 20.93 -15.05 -33.19
CA SER A 204 22.16 -15.56 -33.80
C SER A 204 23.48 -15.15 -33.16
N ARG A 205 23.95 -15.98 -32.22
CA ARG A 205 25.19 -16.74 -32.45
C ARG A 205 25.15 -18.05 -31.69
N ASN A 206 24.57 -19.04 -32.37
CA ASN A 206 24.86 -20.45 -32.14
C ASN A 206 26.25 -20.74 -32.74
N ASP A 207 26.90 -21.72 -32.14
CA ASP A 207 27.84 -22.68 -32.73
C ASP A 207 29.28 -22.25 -33.12
N ASP A 208 30.17 -23.15 -32.69
CA ASP A 208 31.50 -23.52 -33.19
C ASP A 208 32.68 -22.55 -32.97
N ASN A 209 33.68 -23.00 -32.17
CA ASN A 209 34.78 -23.80 -32.73
C ASN A 209 35.76 -24.32 -31.65
N ASP A 210 36.16 -25.59 -31.82
CA ASP A 210 37.39 -26.31 -31.41
C ASP A 210 38.05 -26.09 -30.03
#